data_AF-A0ABD2IG00-F1
#
_entry.id   AF-A0ABD2IG00-F1
#
_cell.length_a   1.000
_cell.length_b   1.000
_cell.length_c   1.000
_cell.angle_alpha   90.00
_cell.angle_beta   90.00
_cell.angle_gamma   90.00
#
_symmetry.space_group_name_H-M   'P 1'
#
loop_
_entity.id
_entity.type
_entity.pdbx_description
1 polymer ?
#
loop_
_entity_poly.entity_id
_entity_poly.type
_entity_poly.pdbx_seq_one_letter_code
_entity_poly.pdbx_strand_id
1 'polypeptide(L)'
;MSKTAIAGLKLMLSTGEYADVHFWVGDGDAKELLSAHKLILKLASGVFEAMFRFDAKKEQGENASTNYPAVVEVPDIEPSAFKVMFELHLHG
;
A
#
# COMPACT_ATOMS: atom_id res chain seq x y z
N MET A 1 1.30 -19.98 -9.54
CA MET A 1 0.55 -19.91 -8.26
C MET A 1 -0.74 -20.71 -8.38
N SER A 2 -1.24 -21.34 -7.31
CA SER A 2 -2.52 -22.06 -7.36
C SER A 2 -3.68 -21.05 -7.46
N LYS A 3 -4.80 -21.44 -8.09
CA LYS A 3 -6.00 -20.59 -8.22
C LYS A 3 -6.52 -20.11 -6.86
N THR A 4 -6.40 -20.95 -5.83
CA THR A 4 -6.78 -20.64 -4.45
C THR A 4 -5.93 -19.51 -3.85
N ALA A 5 -4.62 -19.50 -4.09
CA ALA A 5 -3.74 -18.45 -3.59
C ALA A 5 -4.07 -17.08 -4.22
N ILE A 6 -4.39 -17.05 -5.51
CA ILE A 6 -4.79 -15.82 -6.22
C ILE A 6 -6.13 -15.31 -5.68
N ALA A 7 -7.10 -16.19 -5.43
CA ALA A 7 -8.38 -15.80 -4.83
C ALA A 7 -8.20 -15.21 -3.43
N GLY A 8 -7.30 -15.79 -2.62
CA GLY A 8 -6.94 -15.26 -1.31
C GLY A 8 -6.33 -13.86 -1.38
N LEU A 9 -5.37 -13.62 -2.29
CA LEU A 9 -4.77 -12.31 -2.49
C LEU A 9 -5.81 -11.26 -2.92
N LYS A 10 -6.71 -11.61 -3.83
CA LYS A 10 -7.82 -10.73 -4.24
C LYS A 10 -8.73 -10.38 -3.07
N LEU A 11 -9.04 -11.36 -2.21
CA LEU A 11 -9.84 -11.11 -1.01
C LEU A 11 -9.13 -10.12 -0.07
N MET A 12 -7.85 -10.36 0.25
CA MET A 12 -7.05 -9.47 1.09
C MET A 12 -7.00 -8.04 0.57
N LEU A 13 -6.87 -7.87 -0.76
CA LEU A 13 -6.88 -6.56 -1.41
C LEU A 13 -8.24 -5.86 -1.29
N SER A 14 -9.33 -6.60 -1.45
CA SER A 14 -10.68 -6.04 -1.35
C SER A 14 -11.11 -5.70 0.07
N THR A 15 -10.66 -6.48 1.07
CA THR A 15 -11.03 -6.29 2.47
C THR A 15 -10.08 -5.38 3.22
N GLY A 16 -8.87 -5.18 2.71
CA GLY A 16 -7.78 -4.51 3.43
C GLY A 16 -7.19 -5.35 4.57
N GLU A 17 -7.60 -6.62 4.73
CA GLU A 17 -7.04 -7.49 5.76
C GLU A 17 -5.54 -7.70 5.55
N TYR A 18 -4.79 -7.72 6.65
CA TYR A 18 -3.32 -7.82 6.67
C TYR A 18 -2.59 -6.65 5.98
N ALA A 19 -3.25 -5.51 5.79
CA ALA A 19 -2.58 -4.30 5.33
C ALA A 19 -1.47 -3.88 6.31
N ASP A 20 -0.27 -3.70 5.78
CA ASP A 20 0.95 -3.29 6.50
C ASP A 20 1.36 -1.85 6.16
N VAL A 21 0.59 -1.17 5.31
CA VAL A 21 0.70 0.26 4.98
C VAL A 21 -0.67 0.87 4.71
N HIS A 22 -0.82 2.14 5.09
CA HIS A 22 -1.95 2.98 4.75
C HIS A 22 -1.48 4.24 4.03
N PHE A 23 -2.34 4.76 3.16
CA PHE A 23 -2.11 6.00 2.44
C PHE A 23 -3.21 7.00 2.78
N TRP A 24 -2.83 8.18 3.25
CA TRP A 24 -3.69 9.34 3.26
C TRP A 24 -3.58 10.03 1.90
N VAL A 25 -4.61 9.90 1.07
CA VAL A 25 -4.61 10.38 -0.32
C VAL A 25 -5.56 11.55 -0.49
N GLY A 26 -5.16 12.57 -1.24
CA GLY A 26 -5.91 13.80 -1.42
C GLY A 26 -5.73 14.80 -0.27
N ASP A 27 -6.42 15.93 -0.38
CA ASP A 27 -6.33 17.03 0.58
C ASP A 27 -7.73 17.53 0.99
N GLY A 28 -7.79 18.21 2.13
CA GLY A 28 -9.02 18.76 2.71
C GLY A 28 -10.11 17.71 2.91
N ASP A 29 -11.34 18.05 2.51
CA ASP A 29 -12.52 17.20 2.67
C ASP A 29 -12.52 15.96 1.76
N ALA A 30 -11.65 15.94 0.73
CA ALA A 30 -11.48 14.81 -0.18
C ALA A 30 -10.41 13.81 0.31
N LYS A 31 -9.76 14.07 1.46
CA LYS A 31 -8.70 13.20 1.99
C LYS A 31 -9.27 11.85 2.43
N GLU A 32 -8.77 10.76 1.84
CA GLU A 32 -9.20 9.39 2.12
C GLU A 32 -8.05 8.54 2.66
N LEU A 33 -8.36 7.62 3.60
CA LEU A 33 -7.42 6.61 4.07
C LEU A 33 -7.59 5.32 3.26
N LEU A 34 -6.52 4.87 2.60
CA LEU A 34 -6.51 3.66 1.79
C LEU A 34 -5.55 2.63 2.38
N SER A 35 -6.06 1.44 2.69
CA SER A 35 -5.28 0.29 3.17
C SER A 35 -4.63 -0.44 2.00
N ALA A 36 -3.37 -0.87 2.15
CA ALA A 36 -2.64 -1.59 1.12
C ALA A 36 -1.56 -2.52 1.69
N HIS A 37 -0.93 -3.29 0.80
CA HIS A 37 0.07 -4.30 1.14
C HIS A 37 1.41 -3.97 0.49
N LYS A 38 2.43 -3.67 1.29
CA LYS A 38 3.79 -3.33 0.85
C LYS A 38 4.31 -4.38 -0.12
N LEU A 39 4.16 -5.68 0.19
CA LEU A 39 4.64 -6.77 -0.68
C LEU A 39 4.05 -6.67 -2.09
N ILE A 40 2.74 -6.47 -2.21
CA ILE A 40 2.03 -6.39 -3.49
C ILE A 40 2.50 -5.14 -4.25
N LEU A 41 2.60 -4.00 -3.57
CA LEU A 41 3.06 -2.75 -4.17
C LEU A 41 4.51 -2.82 -4.68
N LYS A 42 5.41 -3.46 -3.93
CA LYS A 42 6.81 -3.65 -4.34
C LYS A 42 6.93 -4.52 -5.59
N LEU A 43 6.09 -5.54 -5.71
CA LEU A 43 6.06 -6.41 -6.89
C LEU A 43 5.47 -5.70 -8.11
N ALA A 44 4.49 -4.81 -7.88
CA ALA A 44 3.81 -4.04 -8.90
C ALA A 44 4.65 -2.86 -9.44
N SER A 45 5.44 -2.19 -8.60
CA SER A 45 6.10 -0.94 -8.96
C SER A 45 7.46 -0.78 -8.30
N GLY A 46 8.48 -0.48 -9.11
CA GLY A 46 9.83 -0.16 -8.64
C GLY A 46 9.90 1.11 -7.78
N VAL A 47 8.93 2.02 -7.88
CA VAL A 47 8.83 3.19 -7.01
C VAL A 47 8.49 2.76 -5.58
N PHE A 48 7.46 1.91 -5.43
CA PHE A 48 7.10 1.35 -4.13
C PHE A 48 8.19 0.39 -3.62
N GLU A 49 8.86 -0.35 -4.51
CA GLU A 49 10.05 -1.12 -4.13
C GLU A 49 11.13 -0.24 -3.50
N ALA A 50 11.50 0.86 -4.16
CA ALA A 50 12.49 1.79 -3.66
C ALA A 50 12.05 2.44 -2.33
N MET A 51 10.81 2.90 -2.25
CA MET A 51 10.22 3.52 -1.06
C MET A 51 10.29 2.59 0.16
N PHE A 52 9.78 1.37 0.04
CA PHE A 52 9.71 0.43 1.18
C PHE A 52 11.03 -0.31 1.46
N ARG A 53 11.98 -0.32 0.53
CA ARG A 53 13.32 -0.90 0.76
C ARG A 53 14.08 -0.14 1.86
N PHE A 54 13.86 1.18 1.98
CA PHE A 54 14.50 2.00 3.02
C PHE A 54 13.74 1.97 4.35
N ASP A 55 12.41 1.87 4.33
CA ASP A 55 11.60 1.80 5.56
C ASP A 55 11.88 0.53 6.37
N ALA A 56 12.09 -0.62 5.70
CA ALA A 56 12.48 -1.86 6.37
C ALA A 56 13.81 -1.76 7.14
N LYS A 57 14.70 -0.84 6.76
CA LYS A 57 15.96 -0.56 7.48
C LYS A 57 15.77 0.38 8.67
N LYS A 58 14.76 1.26 8.62
CA LYS A 58 14.41 2.16 9.75
C LYS A 58 13.61 1.43 10.83
N GLU A 59 12.75 0.48 10.46
CA GLU A 59 11.99 -0.38 11.38
C GLU A 59 12.89 -1.33 12.22
N GLN A 60 14.16 -1.52 11.83
CA GLN A 60 15.15 -2.34 12.56
C GLN A 60 16.12 -1.52 13.44
N GLY A 61 15.98 -0.19 13.47
CA GLY A 61 16.82 0.70 14.27
C GLY A 61 16.06 1.37 15.42
N GLU A 62 16.76 2.13 16.27
CA GLU A 62 16.22 2.84 17.44
C GLU A 62 15.16 3.91 17.12
N ASN A 63 14.93 4.20 15.82
CA ASN A 63 13.89 5.10 15.29
C ASN A 63 12.82 4.33 14.47
N ALA A 64 12.52 3.08 14.85
CA ALA A 64 11.40 2.35 14.27
C ALA A 64 10.11 3.17 14.48
N SER A 65 9.39 3.45 13.39
CA SER A 65 8.08 4.08 13.47
C SER A 65 7.19 3.21 14.37
N THR A 66 6.81 3.72 15.53
CA THR A 66 5.93 3.01 16.48
C THR A 66 4.51 2.87 15.94
N ASN A 67 4.17 3.60 14.88
CA ASN A 67 2.92 3.47 14.15
C ASN A 67 3.09 2.40 13.06
N TYR A 68 2.88 1.14 13.49
CA TYR A 68 2.50 0.07 12.58
C TYR A 68 0.96 -0.05 12.61
N PRO A 69 0.29 -0.09 11.45
CA PRO A 69 0.83 -0.04 10.08
C PRO A 69 1.35 1.36 9.69
N ALA A 70 2.33 1.40 8.79
CA ALA A 70 2.96 2.65 8.33
C ALA A 70 1.94 3.53 7.59
N VAL A 71 1.95 4.85 7.82
CA VAL A 71 1.04 5.79 7.15
C VAL A 71 1.83 6.73 6.24
N VAL A 72 1.41 6.86 4.98
CA VAL A 72 2.07 7.66 3.94
C VAL A 72 1.10 8.72 3.44
N GLU A 73 1.52 9.99 3.38
CA GLU A 73 0.68 11.06 2.85
C GLU A 73 0.95 11.31 1.36
N VAL A 74 -0.12 11.45 0.58
CA VAL A 74 -0.12 11.68 -0.87
C VAL A 74 -1.18 12.75 -1.20
N PRO A 75 -0.93 14.04 -0.87
CA PRO A 75 -1.93 15.09 -1.02
C PRO A 75 -2.22 15.46 -2.48
N ASP A 76 -1.24 15.28 -3.38
CA ASP A 76 -1.30 15.75 -4.76
C ASP A 76 -2.06 14.83 -5.73
N ILE A 77 -2.63 13.73 -5.23
CA ILE A 77 -3.34 12.74 -6.05
C ILE A 77 -4.77 12.59 -5.55
N GLU A 78 -5.72 12.63 -6.47
CA GLU A 78 -7.12 12.31 -6.17
C GLU A 78 -7.27 10.84 -5.73
N PRO A 79 -8.04 10.55 -4.66
CA PRO A 79 -8.20 9.18 -4.16
C PRO A 79 -8.65 8.17 -5.23
N SER A 80 -9.53 8.60 -6.15
CA SER A 80 -10.03 7.77 -7.24
C SER A 80 -8.92 7.36 -8.23
N ALA A 81 -8.01 8.28 -8.56
CA ALA A 81 -6.88 7.99 -9.44
C ALA A 81 -5.89 7.01 -8.77
N PHE A 82 -5.67 7.18 -7.47
CA PHE A 82 -4.81 6.28 -6.70
C PHE A 82 -5.38 4.86 -6.60
N LYS A 83 -6.71 4.70 -6.46
CA LYS A 83 -7.39 3.40 -6.52
C LYS A 83 -7.19 2.70 -7.86
N VAL A 84 -7.29 3.43 -8.97
CA VAL A 84 -7.00 2.88 -10.31
C VAL A 84 -5.56 2.37 -10.41
N MET A 85 -4.59 3.07 -9.81
CA MET A 85 -3.21 2.58 -9.76
C MET A 85 -3.08 1.23 -9.04
N PHE A 86 -3.87 0.97 -7.98
CA PHE A 86 -3.91 -0.34 -7.32
C PHE A 86 -4.50 -1.41 -8.22
N GLU A 87 -5.61 -1.13 -8.90
CA GLU A 87 -6.33 -2.10 -9.72
C GLU A 87 -5.57 -2.48 -11.00
N LEU A 88 -4.87 -1.52 -11.63
CA LEU A 88 -4.18 -1.73 -12.89
C LEU A 88 -3.05 -2.77 -12.79
N HIS A 89 -2.39 -2.88 -11.64
CA HIS A 89 -1.24 -3.76 -11.44
C HIS A 89 -1.59 -5.22 -11.08
N LEU A 90 -2.87 -5.53 -10.86
CA LEU A 90 -3.33 -6.86 -10.45
C LEU A 90 -4.01 -7.65 -11.58
N HIS A 91 -4.13 -7.04 -12.76
CA HIS A 91 -4.71 -7.65 -13.97
C HIS A 91 -3.69 -7.88 -15.10
N GLY A 92 -2.40 -7.64 -14.85
CA GLY A 92 -1.29 -7.96 -15.76
C GLY A 92 -0.82 -9.41 -15.66
#